data_AF-A0AAE1B193-F1
#
_entry.id   AF-A0AAE1B193-F1
#
_cell.length_a   1.000
_cell.length_b   1.000
_cell.length_c   1.000
_cell.angle_alpha   90.00
_cell.angle_beta   90.00
_cell.angle_gamma   90.00
#
_symmetry.space_group_name_H-M   'P 1'
#
loop_
_entity.id
_entity.type
_entity.pdbx_description
1 polymer ?
#
loop_
_entity_poly.entity_id
_entity_poly.type
_entity_poly.pdbx_seq_one_letter_code
_entity_poly.pdbx_strand_id
1 'polypeptide(L)'
;MMVSFVLNKYFDELESLLKRLGIEDKPQQIWNCDETSVQFSPSASKVISQKGIQNVVARCSPSKDSITILVTIKVSGGVMPPFCTVKGKTERSFQLFTTQDAPYGIIRTYQQNMWMNNEIRIQWFEKVFLQKCGDARPQVLILASHHSHEVLEMLELADKHPLYWPCNPIPLISCSL
;
A
#
# COMPACT_ATOMS: atom_id res chain seq x y z
N MET A 1 -27.87 4.84 -0.91
CA MET A 1 -28.51 3.51 -0.79
C MET A 1 -27.72 2.41 -1.52
N MET A 2 -26.99 2.69 -2.60
CA MET A 2 -26.21 1.68 -3.34
C MET A 2 -24.88 1.28 -2.66
N VAL A 3 -24.23 2.22 -1.94
CA VAL A 3 -22.93 2.01 -1.28
C VAL A 3 -22.99 0.97 -0.15
N SER A 4 -24.08 0.92 0.63
CA SER A 4 -24.16 -0.04 1.74
C SER A 4 -24.35 -1.48 1.28
N PHE A 5 -25.00 -1.70 0.13
CA PHE A 5 -25.19 -3.04 -0.40
C PHE A 5 -23.86 -3.65 -0.88
N VAL A 6 -23.05 -2.88 -1.60
CA VAL A 6 -21.73 -3.31 -2.09
C VAL A 6 -20.78 -3.57 -0.92
N LEU A 7 -20.76 -2.67 0.07
CA LEU A 7 -19.98 -2.83 1.29
C LEU A 7 -20.37 -4.10 2.07
N ASN A 8 -21.67 -4.32 2.30
CA ASN A 8 -22.11 -5.49 3.04
C ASN A 8 -21.72 -6.78 2.31
N LYS A 9 -21.94 -6.85 0.99
CA LYS A 9 -21.54 -7.99 0.18
C LYS A 9 -20.03 -8.28 0.28
N TYR A 10 -19.21 -7.24 0.22
CA TYR A 10 -17.75 -7.38 0.38
C TYR A 10 -17.39 -7.99 1.73
N PHE A 11 -17.95 -7.48 2.82
CA PHE A 11 -17.67 -7.99 4.15
C PHE A 11 -18.21 -9.40 4.36
N ASP A 12 -19.38 -9.73 3.81
CA ASP A 12 -19.95 -11.08 3.84
C ASP A 12 -19.04 -12.09 3.10
N GLU A 13 -18.51 -11.70 1.93
CA GLU A 13 -17.57 -12.52 1.15
C GLU A 13 -16.22 -12.69 1.86
N LEU A 14 -15.68 -11.61 2.44
CA LEU A 14 -14.47 -11.64 3.25
C LEU A 14 -14.64 -12.55 4.48
N GLU A 15 -15.73 -12.40 5.23
CA GLU A 15 -16.03 -13.25 6.39
C GLU A 15 -16.17 -14.72 5.98
N SER A 16 -16.89 -15.00 4.90
CA SER A 16 -17.06 -16.35 4.36
C SER A 16 -15.72 -16.97 3.95
N LEU A 17 -14.83 -16.18 3.35
CA LEU A 17 -13.48 -16.62 3.02
C LEU A 17 -12.66 -16.94 4.26
N LEU A 18 -12.62 -16.05 5.25
CA LEU A 18 -11.83 -16.23 6.46
C LEU A 18 -12.26 -17.51 7.20
N LYS A 19 -13.57 -17.75 7.34
CA LYS A 19 -14.14 -18.98 7.89
C LYS A 19 -13.77 -20.22 7.07
N ARG A 20 -13.86 -20.14 5.74
CA ARG A 20 -13.49 -21.26 4.85
C ARG A 20 -12.01 -21.63 4.97
N LEU A 21 -11.16 -20.66 5.29
CA LEU A 21 -9.73 -20.86 5.51
C LEU A 21 -9.37 -21.23 6.96
N GLY A 22 -10.32 -21.12 7.91
CA GLY A 22 -10.08 -21.40 9.32
C GLY A 22 -9.06 -20.45 9.96
N ILE A 23 -9.09 -19.17 9.58
CA ILE A 23 -8.17 -18.13 10.07
C ILE A 23 -8.88 -16.92 10.67
N GLU A 24 -10.19 -16.99 10.88
CA GLU A 24 -11.01 -15.94 11.49
C GLU A 24 -10.45 -15.47 12.84
N ASP A 25 -9.91 -16.39 13.64
CA ASP A 25 -9.30 -16.13 14.95
C ASP A 25 -7.76 -16.04 14.89
N LYS A 26 -7.17 -15.88 13.69
CA LYS A 26 -5.71 -15.87 13.48
C LYS A 26 -5.24 -14.52 12.91
N PRO A 27 -5.21 -13.45 13.74
CA PRO A 27 -4.91 -12.09 13.30
C PRO A 27 -3.48 -11.92 12.75
N GLN A 28 -2.59 -12.89 12.98
CA GLN A 28 -1.23 -12.86 12.44
C GLN A 28 -1.17 -13.22 10.95
N GLN A 29 -2.24 -13.80 10.39
CA GLN A 29 -2.32 -14.31 9.02
C GLN A 29 -3.13 -13.39 8.07
N ILE A 30 -3.66 -12.28 8.59
CA ILE A 30 -4.48 -11.33 7.84
C ILE A 30 -3.72 -10.00 7.75
N TRP A 31 -3.45 -9.57 6.52
CA TRP A 31 -2.71 -8.37 6.20
C TRP A 31 -3.59 -7.39 5.44
N ASN A 32 -3.49 -6.11 5.79
CA ASN A 32 -4.02 -5.01 5.01
C ASN A 32 -2.87 -4.23 4.41
N CYS A 33 -3.01 -3.82 3.16
CA CYS A 33 -2.03 -3.04 2.43
C CYS A 33 -2.72 -1.87 1.73
N ASP A 34 -2.18 -0.68 1.97
CA ASP A 34 -2.70 0.56 1.38
C ASP A 34 -1.56 1.46 0.91
N GLU A 35 -1.90 2.31 -0.05
CA GLU A 35 -1.00 3.25 -0.70
C GLU A 35 -1.34 4.67 -0.30
N THR A 36 -0.34 5.44 0.12
CA THR A 36 -0.52 6.86 0.45
C THR A 36 0.54 7.73 -0.22
N SER A 37 0.13 8.88 -0.74
CA SER A 37 1.04 9.88 -1.30
C SER A 37 1.28 10.97 -0.26
N VAL A 38 2.56 11.22 0.05
CA VAL A 38 2.99 12.25 0.99
C VAL A 38 3.64 13.38 0.20
N GLN A 39 3.06 14.57 0.26
CA GLN A 39 3.59 15.78 -0.35
C GLN A 39 4.51 16.51 0.63
N PHE A 40 5.66 16.99 0.14
CA PHE A 40 6.61 17.75 0.98
C PHE A 40 6.26 19.24 1.05
N SER A 41 5.48 19.74 0.10
CA SER A 41 5.09 21.15 0.06
C SER A 41 3.89 21.39 0.98
N PRO A 42 3.94 22.42 1.85
CA PRO A 42 2.80 22.78 2.66
C PRO A 42 1.64 23.27 1.79
N SER A 43 0.41 22.88 2.15
CA SER A 43 -0.80 23.46 1.56
C SER A 43 -1.14 24.78 2.25
N ALA A 44 -1.42 25.82 1.46
CA ALA A 44 -1.88 27.12 1.96
C ALA A 44 -3.36 27.01 2.38
N SER A 45 -3.61 26.29 3.46
CA SER A 45 -4.98 26.01 3.92
C SER A 45 -5.57 27.15 4.77
N LYS A 46 -4.72 27.96 5.42
CA LYS A 46 -5.13 29.08 6.27
C LYS A 46 -4.15 30.25 6.12
N VAL A 47 -4.69 31.47 6.06
CA VAL A 47 -3.90 32.71 6.03
C VAL A 47 -4.47 33.68 7.06
N ILE A 48 -3.60 34.36 7.79
CA ILE A 48 -3.98 35.44 8.71
C ILE A 48 -3.87 36.75 7.93
N SER A 49 -4.94 37.55 7.93
CA SER A 49 -4.97 38.86 7.27
C SER A 49 -5.77 39.87 8.09
N GLN A 50 -5.60 41.15 7.78
CA GLN A 50 -6.36 42.22 8.41
C GLN A 50 -7.85 42.14 8.04
N LYS A 51 -8.70 42.47 9.02
CA LYS A 51 -10.16 42.47 8.87
C LYS A 51 -10.57 43.44 7.75
N GLY A 52 -11.31 42.94 6.75
CA GLY A 52 -11.81 43.73 5.63
C GLY A 52 -11.09 43.48 4.29
N ILE A 53 -9.99 42.72 4.27
CA ILE A 53 -9.33 42.31 3.02
C ILE A 53 -10.09 41.14 2.39
N GLN A 54 -10.55 41.32 1.16
CA GLN A 54 -11.28 40.30 0.40
C GLN A 54 -10.35 39.36 -0.39
N ASN A 55 -9.19 39.85 -0.85
CA ASN A 55 -8.24 39.09 -1.66
C ASN A 55 -6.96 38.82 -0.88
N VAL A 56 -6.95 37.73 -0.11
CA VAL A 56 -5.77 37.29 0.65
C VAL A 56 -4.99 36.28 -0.18
N VAL A 57 -3.80 36.66 -0.64
CA VAL A 57 -2.93 35.78 -1.43
C VAL A 57 -2.11 34.90 -0.50
N ALA A 58 -2.29 33.59 -0.62
CA ALA A 58 -1.41 32.61 0.01
C ALA A 58 -0.33 32.19 -1.00
N ARG A 59 0.94 32.26 -0.63
CA ARG A 59 2.04 31.73 -1.43
C ARG A 59 2.56 30.45 -0.78
N CYS A 60 2.44 29.35 -1.49
CA CYS A 60 3.15 28.11 -1.18
C CYS A 60 4.18 27.82 -2.27
N SER A 61 5.15 26.97 -1.96
CA SER A 61 6.05 26.43 -2.98
C SER A 61 5.22 25.79 -4.10
N PRO A 62 5.52 26.06 -5.39
CA PRO A 62 4.85 25.40 -6.50
C PRO A 62 5.30 23.94 -6.68
N SER A 63 6.28 23.46 -5.90
CA SER A 63 6.76 22.09 -5.99
C SER A 63 5.63 21.11 -5.69
N LYS A 64 5.37 20.21 -6.64
CA LYS A 64 4.44 19.07 -6.47
C LYS A 64 5.22 17.79 -6.14
N ASP A 65 6.33 17.94 -5.43
CA ASP A 65 7.17 16.80 -5.08
C ASP A 65 6.48 16.02 -3.98
N SER A 66 6.29 14.74 -4.26
CA SER A 66 5.69 13.78 -3.36
C SER A 66 6.45 12.46 -3.43
N ILE A 67 6.37 11.70 -2.36
CA ILE A 67 6.68 10.27 -2.37
C ILE A 67 5.40 9.49 -2.23
N THR A 68 5.42 8.28 -2.76
CA THR A 68 4.31 7.34 -2.59
C THR A 68 4.81 6.21 -1.72
N ILE A 69 4.10 5.94 -0.63
CA ILE A 69 4.46 4.95 0.37
C ILE A 69 3.38 3.89 0.40
N LEU A 70 3.80 2.65 0.24
CA LEU A 70 2.96 1.48 0.45
C LEU A 70 3.26 0.92 1.84
N VAL A 71 2.21 0.80 2.64
CA VAL A 71 2.27 0.36 4.03
C VAL A 71 1.44 -0.91 4.19
N THR A 72 2.03 -1.92 4.81
CA THR A 72 1.39 -3.22 5.03
C THR A 72 1.41 -3.58 6.50
N ILE A 73 0.24 -3.87 7.05
CA ILE A 73 0.03 -4.09 8.48
C ILE A 73 -0.82 -5.35 8.64
N LYS A 74 -0.45 -6.24 9.57
CA LYS A 74 -1.29 -7.36 9.97
C LYS A 74 -2.24 -6.98 11.10
N VAL A 75 -3.36 -7.69 11.19
CA VAL A 75 -4.38 -7.47 12.24
C VAL A 75 -3.78 -7.61 13.64
N SER A 76 -2.76 -8.45 13.83
CA SER A 76 -2.04 -8.55 15.11
C SER A 76 -1.14 -7.34 15.45
N GLY A 77 -1.17 -6.27 14.67
CA GLY A 77 -0.42 -5.02 14.89
C GLY A 77 1.01 -4.99 14.33
N GLY A 78 1.45 -6.04 13.65
CA GLY A 78 2.79 -6.05 13.02
C GLY A 78 2.82 -5.23 11.74
N VAL A 79 3.88 -4.44 11.56
CA VAL A 79 4.06 -3.57 10.39
C VAL A 79 5.23 -4.09 9.57
N MET A 80 5.03 -4.27 8.26
CA MET A 80 6.12 -4.58 7.34
C MET A 80 6.97 -3.33 7.07
N PRO A 81 8.24 -3.47 6.67
CA PRO A 81 9.04 -2.32 6.28
C PRO A 81 8.33 -1.52 5.17
N PRO A 82 8.17 -0.19 5.32
CA PRO A 82 7.50 0.62 4.33
C PRO A 82 8.20 0.57 2.98
N PHE A 83 7.43 0.54 1.90
CA PHE A 83 7.95 0.54 0.55
C PHE A 83 7.70 1.90 -0.10
N CYS A 84 8.78 2.64 -0.36
CA CYS A 84 8.74 4.03 -0.75
C CYS A 84 9.19 4.21 -2.20
N THR A 85 8.29 4.77 -3.01
CA THR A 85 8.52 5.12 -4.40
C THR A 85 8.83 6.60 -4.51
N VAL A 86 10.04 6.92 -4.98
CA VAL A 86 10.49 8.30 -5.23
C VAL A 86 10.40 8.65 -6.71
N LYS A 87 10.30 9.95 -7.02
CA LYS A 87 10.37 10.41 -8.42
C LYS A 87 11.76 10.17 -8.99
N GLY A 88 11.85 9.41 -10.08
CA GLY A 88 13.16 9.14 -10.67
C GLY A 88 13.16 8.20 -11.86
N LYS A 89 14.30 8.17 -12.54
CA LYS A 89 14.60 7.22 -13.63
C LYS A 89 15.73 6.24 -13.28
N THR A 90 16.49 6.54 -12.23
CA THR A 90 17.68 5.78 -11.82
C THR A 90 17.83 5.82 -10.31
N GLU A 91 18.66 4.93 -9.75
CA GLU A 91 18.95 4.91 -8.31
C GLU A 91 19.57 6.22 -7.79
N ARG A 92 20.19 7.03 -8.66
CA ARG A 92 20.69 8.36 -8.28
C ARG A 92 19.57 9.26 -7.76
N SER A 93 18.32 9.02 -8.15
CA SER A 93 17.16 9.76 -7.64
C SER A 93 16.94 9.57 -6.14
N PHE A 94 17.49 8.51 -5.52
CA PHE A 94 17.45 8.36 -4.06
C PHE A 94 18.25 9.44 -3.34
N GLN A 95 19.22 10.08 -3.99
CA GLN A 95 20.01 11.16 -3.39
C GLN A 95 19.19 12.46 -3.23
N LEU A 96 18.05 12.57 -3.92
CA LEU A 96 17.16 13.72 -3.81
C LEU A 96 16.36 13.72 -2.49
N PHE A 97 16.37 12.60 -1.76
CA PHE A 97 15.61 12.43 -0.53
C PHE A 97 16.52 11.88 0.58
N THR A 98 16.64 12.60 1.69
CA THR A 98 17.34 12.08 2.87
C THR A 98 16.53 10.95 3.52
N THR A 99 17.23 9.93 4.01
CA THR A 99 16.63 8.83 4.77
C THR A 99 17.05 8.83 6.24
N GLN A 100 17.66 9.92 6.70
CA GLN A 100 18.18 10.01 8.07
C GLN A 100 17.09 9.78 9.12
N ASP A 101 15.89 10.31 8.87
CA ASP A 101 14.71 10.16 9.73
C ASP A 101 13.69 9.16 9.18
N ALA A 102 14.07 8.34 8.19
CA ALA A 102 13.15 7.38 7.61
C ALA A 102 12.91 6.20 8.57
N PRO A 103 11.70 5.59 8.55
CA PRO A 103 11.42 4.40 9.33
C PRO A 103 12.46 3.30 9.08
N TYR A 104 12.80 2.58 10.15
CA TYR A 104 13.79 1.50 10.07
C TYR A 104 13.38 0.46 9.03
N GLY A 105 14.33 0.07 8.18
CA GLY A 105 14.14 -0.95 7.16
C GLY A 105 13.41 -0.47 5.90
N ILE A 106 13.16 0.83 5.73
CA ILE A 106 12.51 1.39 4.52
C ILE A 106 13.14 0.83 3.24
N ILE A 107 12.30 0.27 2.38
CA ILE A 107 12.72 -0.22 1.06
C ILE A 107 12.36 0.86 0.05
N ARG A 108 13.31 1.22 -0.81
CA ARG A 108 13.15 2.33 -1.76
C ARG A 108 13.13 1.81 -3.19
N THR A 109 12.29 2.42 -4.00
CA THR A 109 12.26 2.24 -5.45
C THR A 109 11.99 3.58 -6.12
N TYR A 110 12.18 3.65 -7.44
CA TYR A 110 12.01 4.88 -8.20
C TYR A 110 11.06 4.68 -9.37
N GLN A 111 10.27 5.71 -9.67
CA GLN A 111 9.35 5.71 -10.81
C GLN A 111 9.23 7.13 -11.37
N GLN A 112 9.16 7.28 -12.69
CA GLN A 112 9.28 8.59 -13.36
C GLN A 112 8.13 9.56 -13.02
N ASN A 113 6.92 9.03 -12.86
CA ASN A 113 5.68 9.76 -12.62
C ASN A 113 5.21 9.73 -11.15
N MET A 114 5.92 9.04 -10.26
CA MET A 114 5.59 8.85 -8.83
C MET A 114 4.29 8.10 -8.55
N TRP A 115 3.75 7.38 -9.53
CA TRP A 115 2.55 6.56 -9.32
C TRP A 115 2.94 5.11 -9.17
N MET A 116 2.25 4.39 -8.29
CA MET A 116 2.35 2.94 -8.26
C MET A 116 1.75 2.39 -9.56
N ASN A 117 2.56 1.63 -10.25
CA ASN A 117 2.15 0.81 -11.38
C ASN A 117 2.36 -0.67 -11.01
N ASN A 118 1.91 -1.55 -11.90
CA ASN A 118 2.01 -2.99 -11.69
C ASN A 118 3.44 -3.43 -11.35
N GLU A 119 4.44 -2.97 -12.12
CA GLU A 119 5.83 -3.41 -11.92
C GLU A 119 6.35 -3.06 -10.52
N ILE A 120 6.01 -1.86 -10.02
CA ILE A 120 6.44 -1.41 -8.70
C ILE A 120 5.71 -2.19 -7.59
N ARG A 121 4.43 -2.53 -7.77
CA ARG A 121 3.70 -3.39 -6.83
C ARG A 121 4.24 -4.82 -6.81
N ILE A 122 4.59 -5.37 -7.97
CA ILE A 122 5.19 -6.70 -8.07
C ILE A 122 6.56 -6.72 -7.37
N GLN A 123 7.38 -5.69 -7.58
CA GLN A 123 8.64 -5.53 -6.84
C GLN A 123 8.42 -5.45 -5.33
N TRP A 124 7.38 -4.74 -4.87
CA TRP A 124 7.03 -4.71 -3.46
C TRP A 124 6.64 -6.10 -2.95
N PHE A 125 5.78 -6.81 -3.69
CA PHE A 125 5.30 -8.13 -3.30
C PHE A 125 6.46 -9.12 -3.13
N GLU A 126 7.39 -9.13 -4.08
CA GLU A 126 8.57 -10.01 -4.05
C GLU A 126 9.56 -9.61 -2.95
N LYS A 127 9.92 -8.32 -2.83
CA LYS A 127 10.98 -7.86 -1.93
C LYS A 127 10.54 -7.71 -0.47
N VAL A 128 9.25 -7.48 -0.25
CA VAL A 128 8.69 -7.18 1.08
C VAL A 128 7.76 -8.29 1.51
N PHE A 129 6.65 -8.50 0.80
CA PHE A 129 5.59 -9.36 1.29
C PHE A 129 6.03 -10.82 1.38
N LEU A 130 6.55 -11.41 0.30
CA LEU A 130 6.99 -12.81 0.27
C LEU A 130 8.16 -13.07 1.25
N GLN A 131 9.00 -12.07 1.51
CA GLN A 131 10.14 -12.21 2.43
C GLN A 131 9.75 -12.06 3.90
N LYS A 132 8.59 -11.44 4.21
CA LYS A 132 8.23 -11.01 5.57
C LYS A 132 6.86 -11.50 6.05
N CYS A 133 6.03 -12.11 5.21
CA CYS A 133 4.70 -12.61 5.59
C CYS A 133 4.75 -13.80 6.57
N GLY A 134 5.93 -14.44 6.71
CA GLY A 134 6.18 -15.56 7.62
C GLY A 134 5.74 -16.91 7.05
N ASP A 135 5.87 -17.97 7.85
CA ASP A 135 5.70 -19.35 7.38
C ASP A 135 4.25 -19.87 7.50
N ALA A 136 3.42 -19.26 8.34
CA ALA A 136 2.05 -19.73 8.58
C ALA A 136 1.21 -19.69 7.30
N ARG A 137 0.40 -20.72 7.04
CA ARG A 137 -0.49 -20.79 5.86
C ARG A 137 -1.90 -21.18 6.28
N PRO A 138 -2.95 -20.65 5.62
CA PRO A 138 -2.92 -19.67 4.53
C PRO A 138 -2.62 -18.24 5.02
N GLN A 139 -2.20 -17.34 4.14
CA GLN A 139 -2.07 -15.89 4.42
C GLN A 139 -3.08 -15.14 3.56
N VAL A 140 -3.76 -14.16 4.14
CA VAL A 140 -4.69 -13.28 3.41
C VAL A 140 -4.11 -11.88 3.34
N LEU A 141 -4.07 -11.32 2.14
CA LEU A 141 -3.64 -9.95 1.88
C LEU A 141 -4.80 -9.19 1.23
N ILE A 142 -5.25 -8.15 1.93
CA ILE A 142 -6.29 -7.23 1.50
C ILE A 142 -5.60 -6.05 0.81
N LEU A 143 -6.00 -5.76 -0.43
CA LEU A 143 -5.42 -4.69 -1.26
C LEU A 143 -6.48 -3.61 -1.51
N ALA A 144 -6.08 -2.34 -1.33
CA ALA A 144 -6.95 -1.19 -1.54
C ALA A 144 -7.18 -0.80 -3.02
N SER A 145 -6.57 -1.49 -3.99
CA SER A 145 -6.60 -1.07 -5.40
C SER A 145 -6.92 -2.19 -6.40
N HIS A 146 -7.78 -1.82 -7.35
CA HIS A 146 -8.53 -2.64 -8.28
C HIS A 146 -7.86 -2.70 -9.66
N HIS A 147 -6.80 -3.49 -9.84
CA HIS A 147 -6.30 -3.80 -11.19
C HIS A 147 -6.10 -5.32 -11.29
N SER A 148 -7.04 -6.00 -11.96
CA SER A 148 -7.11 -7.47 -12.03
C SER A 148 -5.84 -8.12 -12.60
N HIS A 149 -5.13 -7.42 -13.50
CA HIS A 149 -3.85 -7.90 -14.05
C HIS A 149 -2.75 -7.97 -13.01
N GLU A 150 -2.71 -7.02 -12.07
CA GLU A 150 -1.68 -6.98 -11.02
C GLU A 150 -1.85 -8.14 -10.04
N VAL A 151 -3.11 -8.46 -9.72
CA VAL A 151 -3.47 -9.58 -8.85
C VAL A 151 -3.02 -10.91 -9.46
N LEU A 152 -3.17 -11.11 -10.76
CA LEU A 152 -2.78 -12.36 -11.41
C LEU A 152 -1.28 -12.61 -11.34
N GLU A 153 -0.46 -11.61 -11.66
CA GLU A 153 1.00 -11.75 -11.64
C GLU A 153 1.55 -11.98 -10.23
N MET A 154 0.95 -11.33 -9.21
CA MET A 154 1.26 -11.63 -7.80
C MET A 154 0.93 -13.07 -7.41
N LEU A 155 -0.21 -13.60 -7.88
CA LEU A 155 -0.59 -15.00 -7.63
C LEU A 155 0.38 -15.97 -8.31
N GLU A 156 0.77 -15.71 -9.55
CA GLU A 156 1.77 -16.52 -10.25
C GLU A 156 3.14 -16.49 -9.57
N LEU A 157 3.56 -15.33 -9.06
CA LEU A 157 4.79 -15.21 -8.27
C LEU A 157 4.69 -15.99 -6.97
N ALA A 158 3.55 -15.90 -6.27
CA ALA A 158 3.33 -16.67 -5.05
C ALA A 158 3.41 -18.18 -5.31
N ASP A 159 2.91 -18.66 -6.44
CA ASP A 159 2.98 -20.08 -6.84
C ASP A 159 4.40 -20.54 -7.17
N LYS A 160 5.20 -19.68 -7.82
CA LYS A 160 6.61 -19.96 -8.19
C LYS A 160 7.59 -19.98 -7.01
N HIS A 161 7.18 -19.57 -5.81
CA HIS A 161 8.00 -19.63 -4.59
C HIS A 161 7.53 -20.77 -3.65
N PRO A 162 7.86 -22.04 -3.94
CA PRO A 162 7.35 -23.23 -3.23
C PRO A 162 7.93 -23.47 -1.83
N LEU A 163 8.69 -22.53 -1.25
CA LEU A 163 9.22 -22.66 0.12
C LEU A 163 8.11 -22.60 1.21
N TYR A 164 6.84 -22.53 0.79
CA TYR A 164 5.72 -21.94 1.53
C TYR A 164 4.33 -22.51 1.16
N TRP A 165 4.21 -23.81 0.86
CA TRP A 165 2.90 -24.41 0.51
C TRP A 165 2.69 -25.83 1.06
N PRO A 166 1.57 -26.04 1.79
CA PRO A 166 0.56 -26.95 1.27
C PRO A 166 -0.86 -26.34 1.36
N CYS A 167 -1.49 -26.18 0.21
CA CYS A 167 -2.94 -26.05 -0.03
C CYS A 167 -3.66 -24.72 0.35
N ASN A 168 -3.59 -23.70 -0.51
CA ASN A 168 -4.71 -22.90 -1.11
C ASN A 168 -4.24 -21.49 -1.50
N PRO A 169 -4.63 -20.95 -2.69
CA PRO A 169 -4.07 -19.71 -3.22
C PRO A 169 -4.30 -18.58 -2.23
N ILE A 170 -3.31 -17.68 -2.08
CA ILE A 170 -3.47 -16.42 -1.34
C ILE A 170 -4.72 -15.76 -1.93
N PRO A 171 -5.84 -15.70 -1.21
CA PRO A 171 -7.00 -15.02 -1.72
C PRO A 171 -6.70 -13.54 -1.57
N LEU A 172 -6.23 -12.95 -2.67
CA LEU A 172 -6.12 -11.51 -2.80
C LEU A 172 -7.53 -10.97 -2.95
N ILE A 173 -8.01 -10.32 -1.89
CA ILE A 173 -9.26 -9.59 -1.97
C ILE A 173 -8.91 -8.15 -2.32
N SER A 174 -9.25 -7.76 -3.55
CA SER A 174 -9.34 -6.36 -3.95
C SER A 174 -10.70 -5.83 -3.49
N CYS A 175 -10.70 -4.76 -2.69
CA CYS A 175 -11.94 -4.05 -2.36
C CYS A 175 -12.29 -3.08 -3.50
N SER A 176 -13.45 -3.27 -4.13
CA SER A 176 -14.02 -2.32 -5.08
C SER A 176 -15.11 -1.52 -4.36
N LEU A 177 -14.84 -0.25 -4.06
CA LEU A 177 -15.84 0.73 -3.66
C LEU A 177 -16.37 1.49 -4.88
#